data_AF-A0A7G1GYV2-F1
#
_entry.id   AF-A0A7G1GYV2-F1
#
_cell.length_a   1.000
_cell.length_b   1.000
_cell.length_c   1.000
_cell.angle_alpha   90.00
_cell.angle_beta   90.00
_cell.angle_gamma   90.00
#
_symmetry.space_group_name_H-M   'P 1'
#
loop_
_entity.id
_entity.type
_entity.pdbx_description
1 polymer ?
#
loop_
_entity_poly.entity_id
_entity_poly.type
_entity_poly.pdbx_seq_one_letter_code
_entity_poly.pdbx_strand_id
1 'polypeptide(L)'
;MLCTKAFKNMMVLYALFLIVSQGHAASHDIDKLLIRLQHDDPKLRLSAMEELGKIGDGDSVMAIMKVVENQGEDWKIKIRAIKLLAEIKNSMAVDFLIKVLDDPFFTYDCPALKS
;
A
#
# COMPACT_ATOMS: atom_id res chain seq x y z
N MET A 1 -25.32 -12.00 -29.33
CA MET A 1 -25.27 -11.84 -27.85
C MET A 1 -24.49 -12.95 -27.11
N LEU A 2 -23.84 -13.92 -27.78
CA LEU A 2 -23.06 -14.98 -27.11
C LEU A 2 -21.54 -14.70 -26.97
N CYS A 3 -20.98 -13.75 -27.70
CA CYS A 3 -19.51 -13.57 -27.78
C CYS A 3 -18.88 -12.86 -26.55
N THR A 4 -19.62 -12.00 -25.86
CA THR A 4 -19.12 -11.24 -24.70
C THR A 4 -19.12 -12.05 -23.40
N LYS A 5 -20.01 -13.04 -23.25
CA LYS A 5 -20.04 -13.93 -22.07
C LYS A 5 -18.85 -14.89 -22.04
N ALA A 6 -18.45 -15.42 -23.21
CA ALA A 6 -17.31 -16.31 -23.33
C ALA A 6 -15.98 -15.59 -23.02
N PHE A 7 -15.83 -14.34 -23.48
CA PHE A 7 -14.65 -13.53 -23.22
C PHE A 7 -14.47 -13.18 -21.74
N LYS A 8 -15.57 -12.84 -21.05
CA LYS A 8 -15.56 -12.55 -19.61
C LYS A 8 -15.19 -13.80 -18.78
N ASN A 9 -15.71 -14.97 -19.14
CA ASN A 9 -15.37 -16.23 -18.45
C ASN A 9 -13.92 -16.67 -18.71
N MET A 10 -13.38 -16.45 -19.92
CA MET A 10 -11.98 -16.74 -20.23
C MET A 10 -11.02 -15.84 -19.44
N MET A 11 -11.36 -14.56 -19.27
CA MET A 11 -10.57 -13.61 -18.47
C MET A 11 -10.63 -13.93 -16.97
N VAL A 12 -11.78 -14.39 -16.46
CA VAL A 12 -11.95 -14.84 -15.07
C VAL A 12 -11.16 -16.12 -14.81
N LEU A 13 -11.12 -17.08 -15.75
CA LEU A 13 -10.30 -18.29 -15.61
C LEU A 13 -8.80 -17.98 -15.66
N TYR A 14 -8.38 -17.02 -16.48
CA TYR A 14 -6.99 -16.53 -16.49
C TYR A 14 -6.62 -15.84 -15.18
N ALA A 15 -7.52 -15.03 -14.61
CA ALA A 15 -7.34 -14.42 -13.29
C ALA A 15 -7.29 -15.47 -12.18
N LEU A 16 -8.15 -16.50 -12.21
CA LEU A 16 -8.12 -17.62 -11.26
C LEU A 16 -6.86 -18.48 -11.41
N PHE A 17 -6.36 -18.68 -12.63
CA PHE A 17 -5.11 -19.38 -12.89
C PHE A 17 -3.89 -18.61 -12.35
N LEU A 18 -3.91 -17.27 -12.43
CA LEU A 18 -2.89 -16.41 -11.80
C LEU A 18 -2.98 -16.40 -10.27
N ILE A 19 -4.18 -16.54 -9.69
CA ILE A 19 -4.38 -16.64 -8.23
C ILE A 19 -3.85 -17.99 -7.69
N VAL A 20 -3.88 -19.06 -8.49
CA VAL A 20 -3.41 -20.40 -8.07
C VAL A 20 -1.89 -20.57 -8.20
N SER A 21 -1.16 -19.67 -8.86
CA SER A 21 0.26 -19.88 -9.20
C SER A 21 1.29 -19.00 -8.47
N GLN A 22 0.94 -18.28 -7.40
CA GLN A 22 1.95 -17.56 -6.60
C GLN A 22 1.88 -17.93 -5.12
N GLY A 23 2.38 -19.12 -4.82
CA GLY A 23 2.97 -19.38 -3.51
C GLY A 23 4.44 -19.69 -3.72
N HIS A 24 5.35 -18.83 -3.25
CA HIS A 24 6.72 -19.18 -2.87
C HIS A 24 7.25 -18.15 -1.84
N ALA A 25 7.26 -18.57 -0.58
CA ALA A 25 8.20 -18.21 0.49
C ALA A 25 8.41 -16.72 0.89
N ALA A 26 7.47 -16.14 1.66
CA ALA A 26 7.76 -15.06 2.64
C ALA A 26 6.67 -14.90 3.74
N SER A 27 5.72 -15.83 3.84
CA SER A 27 4.45 -15.61 4.58
C SER A 27 4.59 -15.56 6.10
N HIS A 28 5.78 -15.75 6.66
CA HIS A 28 5.96 -15.69 8.12
C HIS A 28 6.40 -14.30 8.62
N ASP A 29 6.82 -13.39 7.73
CA ASP A 29 7.29 -12.06 8.12
C ASP A 29 6.25 -10.96 7.92
N ILE A 30 5.41 -11.02 6.86
CA ILE A 30 4.42 -9.95 6.61
C ILE A 30 3.45 -9.79 7.77
N ASP A 31 2.91 -10.88 8.34
CA ASP A 31 2.02 -10.82 9.51
C ASP A 31 2.68 -10.15 10.72
N LYS A 32 3.97 -10.43 10.94
CA LYS A 32 4.76 -9.80 12.02
C LYS A 32 4.96 -8.32 11.75
N LEU A 33 5.21 -7.93 10.50
CA LEU A 33 5.33 -6.54 10.09
C LEU A 33 4.00 -5.80 10.27
N LEU A 34 2.87 -6.42 9.94
CA LEU A 34 1.55 -5.84 10.16
C LEU A 34 1.25 -5.62 11.65
N ILE A 35 1.64 -6.55 12.52
CA ILE A 35 1.55 -6.38 13.98
C ILE A 35 2.46 -5.21 14.42
N ARG A 36 3.71 -5.17 13.92
CA ARG A 36 4.67 -4.12 14.27
C ARG A 36 4.25 -2.72 13.78
N LEU A 37 3.46 -2.66 12.71
CA LEU A 37 2.85 -1.43 12.18
C LEU A 37 1.80 -0.85 13.15
N GLN A 38 1.26 -1.64 14.07
CA GLN A 38 0.29 -1.21 15.09
C GLN A 38 0.95 -0.96 16.46
N HIS A 39 2.28 -1.04 16.55
CA HIS A 39 2.99 -0.87 17.81
C HIS A 39 2.96 0.60 18.28
N ASP A 40 2.93 0.83 19.59
CA ASP A 40 2.86 2.18 20.18
C ASP A 40 4.11 3.03 19.87
N ASP A 41 5.28 2.40 19.86
CA ASP A 41 6.55 3.04 19.45
C ASP A 41 6.56 3.40 17.94
N PRO A 42 6.60 4.71 17.59
CA PRO A 42 6.66 5.18 16.21
C PRO A 42 7.87 4.66 15.43
N LYS A 43 9.00 4.38 16.10
CA LYS A 43 10.20 3.83 15.44
C LYS A 43 9.98 2.40 14.95
N LEU A 44 9.23 1.61 15.71
CA LEU A 44 8.89 0.24 15.32
C LEU A 44 7.89 0.25 14.16
N ARG A 45 6.90 1.16 14.16
CA ARG A 45 6.01 1.35 13.02
C ARG A 45 6.77 1.75 11.75
N LEU A 46 7.70 2.70 11.87
CA LEU A 46 8.52 3.15 10.75
C LEU A 46 9.38 2.02 10.17
N SER A 47 10.06 1.25 11.01
CA SER A 47 10.86 0.09 10.57
C SER A 47 9.98 -0.93 9.84
N ALA A 48 8.81 -1.25 10.39
CA ALA A 48 7.87 -2.18 9.76
C ALA A 48 7.44 -1.69 8.38
N MET A 49 7.11 -0.39 8.27
CA MET A 49 6.71 0.24 7.02
C MET A 49 7.83 0.23 5.97
N GLU A 50 9.07 0.48 6.37
CA GLU A 50 10.22 0.41 5.46
C GLU A 50 10.51 -1.02 4.98
N GLU A 51 10.33 -2.01 5.85
CA GLU A 51 10.43 -3.43 5.48
C GLU A 51 9.32 -3.83 4.51
N LEU A 52 8.07 -3.44 4.77
CA LEU A 52 6.94 -3.63 3.84
C LEU A 52 7.21 -2.94 2.48
N GLY A 53 7.77 -1.73 2.50
CA GLY A 53 8.07 -1.02 1.26
C GLY A 53 9.16 -1.70 0.41
N LYS A 54 10.10 -2.41 1.04
CA LYS A 54 11.09 -3.23 0.32
C LYS A 54 10.48 -4.50 -0.27
N ILE A 55 9.46 -5.08 0.38
CA ILE A 55 8.72 -6.24 -0.14
C ILE A 55 7.94 -5.83 -1.38
N GLY A 56 7.18 -4.72 -1.29
CA GLY A 56 6.54 -4.09 -2.46
C GLY A 56 5.43 -4.92 -3.12
N ASP A 57 4.97 -5.99 -2.47
CA ASP A 57 3.81 -6.76 -2.93
C ASP A 57 2.49 -6.00 -2.72
N GLY A 58 1.40 -6.55 -3.24
CA GLY A 58 0.08 -5.90 -3.16
C GLY A 58 -0.37 -5.67 -1.71
N ASP A 59 -0.10 -6.64 -0.81
CA ASP A 59 -0.49 -6.57 0.59
C ASP A 59 0.32 -5.51 1.35
N SER A 60 1.62 -5.41 1.07
CA SER A 60 2.50 -4.37 1.62
C SER A 60 2.07 -2.98 1.16
N VAL A 61 1.75 -2.82 -0.13
CA VAL A 61 1.24 -1.55 -0.67
C VAL A 61 -0.07 -1.16 0.03
N MET A 62 -1.01 -2.09 0.19
CA MET A 62 -2.26 -1.83 0.92
C MET A 62 -2.04 -1.47 2.39
N ALA A 63 -1.08 -2.12 3.06
CA ALA A 63 -0.74 -1.80 4.44
C ALA A 63 -0.18 -0.38 4.58
N ILE A 64 0.72 0.03 3.68
CA ILE A 64 1.30 1.39 3.68
C ILE A 64 0.23 2.44 3.35
N MET A 65 -0.71 2.16 2.44
CA MET A 65 -1.84 3.07 2.16
C MET A 65 -2.70 3.33 3.42
N LYS A 66 -2.98 2.29 4.23
CA LYS A 66 -3.73 2.45 5.49
C LYS A 66 -3.01 3.36 6.49
N VAL A 67 -1.67 3.39 6.49
CA VAL A 67 -0.89 4.30 7.36
C VAL A 67 -1.12 5.75 6.94
N VAL A 68 -1.18 6.02 5.64
CA VAL A 68 -1.45 7.37 5.11
C VAL A 68 -2.85 7.84 5.51
N GLU A 69 -3.85 6.96 5.40
CA GLU A 69 -5.25 7.26 5.73
C GLU A 69 -5.52 7.38 7.24
N ASN A 70 -4.61 6.87 8.10
CA ASN A 70 -4.80 6.89 9.55
C ASN A 70 -4.71 8.32 10.10
N GLN A 71 -5.85 8.92 10.44
CA GLN A 71 -5.92 10.28 10.98
C GLN A 71 -5.10 10.49 12.26
N GLY A 72 -4.92 9.46 13.10
CA GLY A 72 -4.15 9.53 14.34
C GLY A 72 -2.65 9.30 14.20
N GLU A 73 -2.14 9.04 12.99
CA GLU A 73 -0.72 8.77 12.77
C GLU A 73 0.13 10.06 12.68
N ASP A 74 1.39 9.97 13.13
CA ASP A 74 2.35 11.07 13.05
C ASP A 74 2.56 11.49 11.59
N TRP A 75 2.48 12.81 11.34
CA TRP A 75 2.68 13.40 10.02
C TRP A 75 4.02 13.01 9.37
N LYS A 76 5.08 12.81 10.16
CA LYS A 76 6.40 12.36 9.66
C LYS A 76 6.31 10.93 9.11
N ILE A 77 5.56 10.06 9.77
CA ILE A 77 5.34 8.69 9.34
C ILE A 77 4.49 8.69 8.07
N LYS A 78 3.42 9.49 8.01
CA LYS A 78 2.60 9.64 6.79
C LYS A 78 3.41 10.10 5.58
N ILE A 79 4.26 11.12 5.73
CA ILE A 79 5.14 11.56 4.63
C ILE A 79 6.08 10.45 4.19
N ARG A 80 6.64 9.69 5.14
CA ARG A 80 7.51 8.56 4.78
C ARG A 80 6.73 7.47 4.06
N ALA A 81 5.50 7.18 4.47
CA ALA A 81 4.59 6.24 3.80
C ALA A 81 4.32 6.66 2.35
N ILE A 82 4.00 7.95 2.12
CA ILE A 82 3.79 8.54 0.79
C ILE A 82 5.05 8.38 -0.08
N LYS A 83 6.24 8.68 0.47
CA LYS A 83 7.51 8.51 -0.24
C LYS A 83 7.77 7.05 -0.62
N LEU A 84 7.52 6.12 0.30
CA LEU A 84 7.66 4.68 0.03
C LEU A 84 6.70 4.22 -1.08
N LEU A 85 5.44 4.66 -1.05
CA LEU A 85 4.48 4.35 -2.11
C LEU A 85 4.94 4.86 -3.48
N ALA A 86 5.56 6.05 -3.54
CA ALA A 86 6.14 6.58 -4.76
C ALA A 86 7.38 5.76 -5.24
N GLU A 87 8.17 5.23 -4.30
CA GLU A 87 9.35 4.39 -4.58
C GLU A 87 8.97 3.00 -5.12
N ILE A 88 7.87 2.40 -4.65
CA ILE A 88 7.44 1.04 -5.02
C ILE A 88 6.98 0.94 -6.48
N LYS A 89 6.64 2.08 -7.14
CA LYS A 89 6.21 2.15 -8.56
C LYS A 89 5.07 1.19 -8.95
N ASN A 90 4.25 0.80 -7.98
CA ASN A 90 3.05 -0.01 -8.20
C ASN A 90 1.92 0.88 -8.73
N SER A 91 1.17 0.41 -9.73
CA SER A 91 0.06 1.18 -10.32
C SER A 91 -1.02 1.55 -9.28
N MET A 92 -1.26 0.69 -8.29
CA MET A 92 -2.20 0.99 -7.19
C MET A 92 -1.74 2.19 -6.34
N ALA A 93 -0.43 2.32 -6.13
CA ALA A 93 0.13 3.44 -5.39
C ALA A 93 -0.03 4.77 -6.13
N VAL A 94 0.04 4.76 -7.48
CA VAL A 94 -0.09 5.98 -8.30
C VAL A 94 -1.49 6.59 -8.15
N ASP A 95 -2.54 5.80 -8.36
CA ASP A 95 -3.93 6.29 -8.24
C ASP A 95 -4.24 6.79 -6.83
N PHE A 96 -3.67 6.14 -5.82
CA PHE A 96 -3.80 6.56 -4.43
C PHE A 96 -3.08 7.89 -4.16
N LEU A 97 -1.85 8.04 -4.63
CA LEU A 97 -1.06 9.26 -4.43
C LEU A 97 -1.73 10.48 -5.08
N ILE A 98 -2.37 10.32 -6.24
CA ILE A 98 -3.14 11.39 -6.87
C ILE A 98 -4.28 11.85 -5.94
N LYS A 99 -5.04 10.91 -5.36
CA LYS A 99 -6.11 11.24 -4.41
C LYS A 99 -5.59 11.94 -3.15
N VAL A 100 -4.44 11.51 -2.63
CA VAL A 100 -3.82 12.11 -1.44
C VAL A 100 -3.39 13.56 -1.70
N LEU A 101 -2.98 13.90 -2.93
CA LEU A 101 -2.63 15.28 -3.29
C LEU A 101 -3.84 16.21 -3.32
N ASP A 102 -5.03 15.68 -3.62
CA ASP A 102 -6.29 16.44 -3.62
C ASP A 102 -6.90 16.58 -2.21
N ASP A 103 -6.34 15.89 -1.20
CA ASP A 103 -6.87 15.91 0.16
C ASP A 103 -6.38 17.17 0.94
N PRO A 104 -7.31 18.01 1.43
CA PRO A 104 -7.00 19.22 2.19
C PRO A 104 -6.06 19.01 3.38
N PHE A 105 -6.13 17.85 4.04
CA PHE A 105 -5.28 17.51 5.18
C PHE A 105 -3.79 17.56 4.82
N PHE A 106 -3.45 17.06 3.64
CA PHE A 106 -2.06 17.03 3.17
C PHE A 106 -1.62 18.35 2.57
N THR A 107 -2.53 19.20 2.08
CA THR A 107 -2.20 20.49 1.46
C THR A 107 -2.13 21.67 2.43
N TYR A 108 -2.96 21.70 3.49
CA TYR A 108 -3.06 22.87 4.38
C TYR A 108 -2.28 22.73 5.70
N ASP A 109 -2.21 21.51 6.23
CA ASP A 109 -1.64 21.21 7.56
C ASP A 109 -0.28 20.52 7.55
N CYS A 110 0.34 20.36 6.37
CA CYS A 110 1.66 19.76 6.25
C CYS A 110 2.78 20.83 6.35
N PRO A 111 3.49 20.96 7.50
CA PRO A 111 4.61 21.90 7.61
C PRO A 111 5.77 21.58 6.65
N ALA A 112 5.83 20.37 6.08
CA ALA A 112 6.83 20.01 5.07
C ALA A 112 6.53 20.53 3.66
N LEU A 113 5.29 20.96 3.38
CA LEU A 113 4.88 21.61 2.12
C LEU A 113 4.86 23.14 2.23
N LYS A 114 4.90 23.69 3.45
CA LYS A 114 5.20 25.10 3.70
C LYS A 114 6.72 25.31 3.67
N SER A 115 7.32 25.22 2.48
CA SER A 115 8.67 25.74 2.24
C SER A 115 8.66 27.26 2.23
#